data_AF-A0A942DAP6-F1
#
_entry.id   AF-A0A942DAP6-F1
#
_cell.length_a   1.000
_cell.length_b   1.000
_cell.length_c   1.000
_cell.angle_alpha   90.00
_cell.angle_beta   90.00
_cell.angle_gamma   90.00
#
_symmetry.space_group_name_H-M   'P 1'
#
loop_
_entity.id
_entity.type
_entity.pdbx_description
1 polymer ?
#
loop_
_entity_poly.entity_id
_entity_poly.type
_entity_poly.pdbx_seq_one_letter_code
_entity_poly.pdbx_strand_id
1 'polypeptide(L)'
;MESDAIFEDMATKMLTTMVTVEKLKRDAEKAFNDRDYQISVDKLKEASAIVEAQPGTAARIELASILLPLSTVYRTVGDTKECEALYKRIISLCTQPMEKSSEAKFGNSQVDSFMEQMMPGMEDMLVEAHYATTMNILSICAENYEKLLTENDRKDEAAALKEQLRSYLA
;
A
#
# COMPACT_ATOMS: atom_id res chain seq x y z
N MET A 1 12.77 -31.06 9.23
CA MET A 1 13.78 -31.05 8.14
C MET A 1 13.22 -30.48 6.85
N GLU A 2 12.24 -31.09 6.15
CA GLU A 2 11.69 -30.48 4.92
C GLU A 2 10.87 -29.19 5.18
N SER A 3 10.13 -29.12 6.28
CA SER A 3 9.37 -27.93 6.68
C SER A 3 10.26 -26.72 7.00
N ASP A 4 11.42 -26.95 7.61
CA ASP A 4 12.36 -25.89 8.02
C ASP A 4 13.00 -25.22 6.80
N ALA A 5 13.33 -25.99 5.76
CA ALA A 5 13.90 -25.47 4.51
C ALA A 5 12.89 -24.65 3.69
N ILE A 6 11.61 -25.02 3.71
CA ILE A 6 10.53 -24.27 3.04
C ILE A 6 10.29 -22.93 3.75
N PHE A 7 10.29 -22.94 5.09
CA PHE A 7 10.13 -21.72 5.89
C PHE A 7 11.30 -20.75 5.68
N GLU A 8 12.53 -21.25 5.67
CA GLU A 8 13.74 -20.44 5.46
C GLU A 8 13.78 -19.81 4.06
N ASP A 9 13.41 -20.56 3.01
CA ASP A 9 13.30 -20.05 1.64
C ASP A 9 12.20 -18.98 1.51
N MET A 10 11.04 -19.19 2.13
CA MET A 10 9.94 -18.21 2.13
C MET A 10 10.33 -16.92 2.85
N ALA A 11 10.94 -17.02 4.04
CA ALA A 11 11.41 -15.88 4.81
C ALA A 11 12.48 -15.08 4.04
N THR A 12 13.41 -15.78 3.39
CA THR A 12 14.46 -15.17 2.57
C THR A 12 13.87 -14.43 1.36
N LYS A 13 12.90 -15.03 0.66
CA LYS A 13 12.20 -14.40 -0.45
C LYS A 13 11.42 -13.16 -0.01
N MET A 14 10.72 -13.24 1.12
CA MET A 14 9.96 -12.12 1.66
C MET A 14 10.89 -10.96 2.04
N LEU A 15 11.98 -11.25 2.76
CA LEU A 15 12.98 -10.24 3.14
C LEU A 15 13.64 -9.60 1.91
N THR A 16 14.05 -10.41 0.93
CA THR A 16 14.65 -9.91 -0.32
C THR A 16 13.69 -8.99 -1.07
N THR A 17 12.41 -9.36 -1.09
CA THR A 17 11.35 -8.58 -1.74
C THR A 17 11.15 -7.24 -1.03
N MET A 18 11.03 -7.24 0.30
CA MET A 18 10.90 -6.02 1.08
C MET A 18 12.08 -5.08 0.88
N VAL A 19 13.32 -5.59 0.95
CA VAL A 19 14.53 -4.79 0.75
C VAL A 19 14.58 -4.19 -0.66
N THR A 20 14.18 -4.97 -1.67
CA THR A 20 14.17 -4.52 -3.07
C THR A 20 13.15 -3.40 -3.27
N VAL A 21 11.91 -3.59 -2.78
CA VAL A 21 10.84 -2.58 -2.87
C VAL A 21 11.23 -1.30 -2.15
N GLU A 22 11.78 -1.38 -0.94
CA GLU A 22 12.24 -0.21 -0.19
C GLU A 22 13.36 0.53 -0.91
N LYS A 23 14.30 -0.18 -1.51
CA LYS A 23 15.34 0.44 -2.33
C LYS A 23 14.75 1.17 -3.53
N LEU A 24 13.82 0.55 -4.26
CA LEU A 24 13.17 1.17 -5.41
C LEU A 24 12.39 2.44 -5.02
N LYS A 25 11.69 2.43 -3.88
CA LYS A 25 11.00 3.61 -3.33
C LYS A 25 11.97 4.75 -3.03
N ARG A 26 13.10 4.46 -2.38
CA ARG A 26 14.14 5.47 -2.08
C ARG A 26 14.79 6.02 -3.35
N ASP A 27 15.11 5.15 -4.31
CA ASP A 27 15.67 5.57 -5.60
C ASP A 27 14.68 6.44 -6.38
N ALA A 28 13.38 6.12 -6.33
CA ALA A 28 12.33 6.92 -6.94
C ALA A 28 12.14 8.29 -6.29
N GLU A 29 12.20 8.35 -4.96
CA GLU A 29 12.12 9.60 -4.20
C GLU A 29 13.32 10.50 -4.53
N LYS A 30 14.53 9.92 -4.55
CA LYS A 30 15.73 10.64 -4.97
C LYS A 30 15.59 11.19 -6.39
N ALA A 31 15.14 10.36 -7.34
CA ALA A 31 14.92 10.79 -8.72
C ALA A 31 13.89 11.92 -8.82
N PHE A 32 12.79 11.84 -8.06
CA PHE A 32 11.80 12.92 -7.98
C PHE A 32 12.39 14.23 -7.49
N ASN A 33 13.21 14.19 -6.43
CA ASN A 33 13.90 15.35 -5.88
C ASN A 33 14.92 15.94 -6.86
N ASP A 34 15.58 15.08 -7.65
CA ASP A 34 16.49 15.46 -8.74
C ASP A 34 15.73 15.93 -10.01
N ARG A 35 14.39 15.96 -9.97
CA ARG A 35 13.47 16.26 -11.08
C ARG A 35 13.56 15.29 -12.27
N ASP A 36 14.14 14.12 -12.06
CA ASP A 36 14.12 13.02 -13.01
C ASP A 36 12.82 12.21 -12.84
N TYR A 37 11.73 12.81 -13.30
CA TYR A 37 10.39 12.25 -13.13
C TYR A 37 10.21 10.92 -13.86
N GLN A 38 10.91 10.70 -14.98
CA GLN A 38 10.81 9.44 -15.71
C GLN A 38 11.44 8.30 -14.91
N ILE A 39 12.64 8.50 -14.35
CA ILE A 39 13.26 7.49 -13.48
C ILE A 39 12.39 7.23 -12.25
N SER A 40 11.79 8.26 -11.66
CA SER A 40 10.87 8.09 -10.52
C SER A 40 9.65 7.22 -10.90
N VAL A 41 9.02 7.49 -12.04
CA VAL A 41 7.90 6.66 -12.56
C VAL A 41 8.34 5.21 -12.78
N ASP A 42 9.47 4.99 -13.44
CA ASP A 42 9.94 3.65 -13.77
C ASP A 42 10.22 2.83 -12.50
N LYS A 43 10.85 3.45 -11.50
CA LYS A 43 11.16 2.82 -10.21
C LYS A 43 9.91 2.48 -9.39
N LEU A 44 8.93 3.38 -9.35
CA LEU A 44 7.66 3.13 -8.65
C LEU A 44 6.81 2.08 -9.37
N LYS A 45 6.82 2.04 -10.70
CA LYS A 45 6.17 0.96 -11.47
C LYS A 45 6.82 -0.39 -11.18
N GLU A 46 8.16 -0.45 -11.17
CA GLU A 46 8.92 -1.66 -10.81
C GLU A 46 8.54 -2.14 -9.40
N ALA A 47 8.52 -1.23 -8.41
CA ALA A 47 8.12 -1.55 -7.04
C ALA A 47 6.66 -2.05 -6.97
N SER A 48 5.74 -1.37 -7.65
CA SER A 48 4.31 -1.75 -7.65
C SER A 48 4.08 -3.14 -8.24
N ALA A 49 4.80 -3.52 -9.30
CA ALA A 49 4.66 -4.81 -9.95
C ALA A 49 5.11 -5.98 -9.04
N ILE A 50 6.15 -5.75 -8.24
CA ILE A 50 6.64 -6.72 -7.25
C ILE A 50 5.61 -6.95 -6.13
N VAL A 51 4.97 -5.87 -5.66
CA VAL A 51 4.00 -5.95 -4.56
C VAL A 51 2.64 -6.44 -5.03
N GLU A 52 2.20 -6.06 -6.23
CA GLU A 52 0.91 -6.47 -6.80
C GLU A 52 0.79 -7.99 -7.00
N ALA A 53 1.91 -8.70 -7.16
CA ALA A 53 1.93 -10.16 -7.25
C ALA A 53 1.70 -10.86 -5.90
N GLN A 54 1.68 -10.14 -4.78
CA GLN A 54 1.58 -10.71 -3.44
C GLN A 54 0.15 -10.67 -2.90
N PRO A 55 -0.32 -11.73 -2.22
CA PRO A 55 -1.63 -11.76 -1.60
C PRO A 55 -1.66 -11.03 -0.25
N GLY A 56 -2.88 -10.70 0.19
CA GLY A 56 -3.16 -10.28 1.58
C GLY A 56 -3.13 -8.77 1.83
N THR A 57 -3.64 -8.39 3.01
CA THR A 57 -3.82 -7.00 3.43
C THR A 57 -2.53 -6.18 3.41
N ALA A 58 -1.40 -6.74 3.87
CA ALA A 58 -0.12 -6.03 3.91
C ALA A 58 0.36 -5.63 2.50
N ALA A 59 0.27 -6.54 1.52
CA ALA A 59 0.62 -6.26 0.13
C ALA A 59 -0.30 -5.20 -0.48
N ARG A 60 -1.61 -5.23 -0.20
CA ARG A 60 -2.54 -4.19 -0.68
C ARG A 60 -2.19 -2.80 -0.12
N ILE A 61 -1.85 -2.72 1.16
CA ILE A 61 -1.48 -1.45 1.81
C ILE A 61 -0.14 -0.94 1.27
N GLU A 62 0.84 -1.83 1.10
CA GLU A 62 2.12 -1.46 0.52
C GLU A 62 1.98 -1.03 -0.95
N LEU A 63 1.11 -1.67 -1.71
CA LEU A 63 0.79 -1.22 -3.07
C LEU A 63 0.21 0.20 -3.03
N ALA A 64 -0.77 0.47 -2.16
CA ALA A 64 -1.33 1.82 -2.00
C ALA A 64 -0.26 2.85 -1.58
N SER A 65 0.71 2.45 -0.74
CA SER A 65 1.82 3.29 -0.30
C SER A 65 2.78 3.66 -1.45
N ILE A 66 2.94 2.79 -2.45
CA ILE A 66 3.74 3.02 -3.66
C ILE A 66 2.98 3.85 -4.71
N LEU A 67 1.67 3.60 -4.87
CA LEU A 67 0.87 4.29 -5.87
C LEU A 67 0.66 5.78 -5.54
N LEU A 68 0.69 6.16 -4.26
CA LEU A 68 0.49 7.55 -3.82
C LEU A 68 1.65 8.50 -4.24
N PRO A 69 2.93 8.14 -4.06
CA PRO A 69 4.04 8.85 -4.68
C PRO A 69 3.94 8.86 -6.21
N LEU A 70 3.53 7.75 -6.83
CA LEU A 70 3.42 7.68 -8.30
C LEU A 70 2.36 8.65 -8.84
N SER A 71 1.22 8.80 -8.17
CA SER A 71 0.22 9.80 -8.55
C SER A 71 0.73 11.23 -8.35
N THR A 72 1.55 11.46 -7.33
CA THR A 72 2.23 12.75 -7.12
C THR A 72 3.18 13.09 -8.27
N VAL A 73 3.94 12.11 -8.77
CA VAL A 73 4.83 12.29 -9.93
C VAL A 73 4.01 12.64 -11.17
N TYR A 74 2.96 11.88 -11.47
CA TYR A 74 2.09 12.15 -12.62
C TYR A 74 1.41 13.53 -12.55
N ARG A 75 0.94 13.92 -11.36
CA ARG A 75 0.40 15.27 -11.13
C ARG A 75 1.43 16.35 -11.42
N THR A 76 2.68 16.13 -11.00
CA THR A 76 3.79 17.09 -11.16
C THR A 76 4.14 17.31 -12.64
N VAL A 77 4.10 16.25 -13.45
CA VAL A 77 4.35 16.35 -14.91
C VAL A 77 3.10 16.73 -15.72
N GLY A 78 1.96 16.94 -15.06
CA GLY A 78 0.71 17.37 -15.69
C GLY A 78 -0.13 16.24 -16.30
N ASP A 79 0.21 14.96 -16.05
CA ASP A 79 -0.60 13.82 -16.46
C ASP A 79 -1.73 13.58 -15.45
N THR A 80 -2.75 14.43 -15.54
CA THR A 80 -3.92 14.39 -14.65
C THR A 80 -4.75 13.12 -14.82
N LYS A 81 -4.69 12.49 -16.00
CA LYS A 81 -5.44 11.27 -16.32
C LYS A 81 -4.86 10.07 -15.57
N GLU A 82 -3.56 9.84 -15.67
CA GLU A 82 -2.89 8.76 -14.93
C GLU A 82 -2.96 9.01 -13.42
N CYS A 83 -2.80 10.27 -13.00
CA CYS A 83 -2.95 10.67 -11.61
C CYS A 83 -4.35 10.30 -11.03
N GLU A 84 -5.42 10.65 -11.73
CA GLU A 84 -6.79 10.33 -11.30
C GLU A 84 -7.05 8.81 -11.28
N ALA A 85 -6.54 8.08 -12.27
CA ALA A 85 -6.67 6.62 -12.31
C ALA A 85 -6.01 5.98 -11.06
N LEU A 86 -4.86 6.50 -10.65
CA LEU A 86 -4.18 6.04 -9.44
C LEU A 86 -4.93 6.39 -8.16
N TYR A 87 -5.50 7.59 -8.02
CA TYR A 87 -6.30 7.92 -6.85
C TYR A 87 -7.50 6.99 -6.68
N LYS A 88 -8.22 6.69 -7.78
CA LYS A 88 -9.32 5.73 -7.75
C LYS A 88 -8.85 4.34 -7.31
N ARG A 89 -7.68 3.91 -7.79
CA ARG A 89 -7.08 2.63 -7.41
C ARG A 89 -6.66 2.59 -5.95
N ILE A 90 -6.03 3.65 -5.43
CA ILE A 90 -5.63 3.77 -4.02
C ILE A 90 -6.87 3.68 -3.12
N ILE A 91 -7.92 4.44 -3.42
CA ILE A 91 -9.18 4.39 -2.68
C ILE A 91 -9.73 2.96 -2.68
N SER A 92 -9.81 2.32 -3.84
CA SER A 92 -10.31 0.95 -3.94
C SER A 92 -9.50 -0.05 -3.12
N LEU A 93 -8.17 0.11 -3.01
CA LEU A 93 -7.31 -0.73 -2.17
C LEU A 93 -7.55 -0.46 -0.68
N CYS A 94 -7.65 0.81 -0.28
CA CYS A 94 -7.79 1.22 1.11
C CYS A 94 -9.18 1.01 1.71
N THR A 95 -10.23 0.97 0.88
CA THR A 95 -11.61 0.75 1.34
C THR A 95 -12.01 -0.73 1.32
N GLN A 96 -11.14 -1.63 0.86
CA GLN A 96 -11.39 -3.07 0.94
C GLN A 96 -11.39 -3.54 2.39
N PRO A 97 -12.26 -4.51 2.76
CA PRO A 97 -12.21 -5.13 4.08
C PRO A 97 -10.82 -5.65 4.38
N MET A 98 -10.33 -5.39 5.59
CA MET A 98 -9.09 -5.99 6.06
C MET A 98 -9.35 -7.47 6.31
N GLU A 99 -8.55 -8.33 5.69
CA GLU A 99 -8.55 -9.74 6.06
C GLU A 99 -8.01 -9.82 7.48
N LYS A 100 -8.79 -10.39 8.39
CA LYS A 100 -8.25 -10.80 9.69
C LYS A 100 -7.14 -11.80 9.38
N SER A 101 -6.00 -11.65 10.04
CA SER A 101 -4.92 -12.65 10.05
C SER A 101 -5.41 -13.91 10.76
N SER A 102 -6.40 -14.60 10.20
CA SER A 102 -6.92 -15.83 10.75
C SER A 102 -6.38 -16.97 9.90
N GLU A 103 -5.64 -17.86 10.56
CA GLU A 103 -5.42 -19.27 10.19
C GLU A 103 -4.19 -19.62 9.33
N ALA A 104 -3.06 -18.92 9.48
CA ALA A 104 -1.78 -19.56 9.15
C ALA A 104 -1.47 -20.64 10.22
N LYS A 105 -2.06 -21.83 10.10
CA LYS A 105 -1.63 -23.00 10.88
C LYS A 105 -0.34 -23.52 10.25
N PHE A 106 0.78 -23.39 10.96
CA PHE A 106 2.10 -23.80 10.48
C PHE A 106 2.31 -25.32 10.58
N GLY A 107 1.30 -26.05 11.09
CA GLY A 107 1.27 -27.51 11.11
C GLY A 107 2.24 -28.12 12.10
N ASN A 108 2.78 -27.31 13.02
CA ASN A 108 3.71 -27.72 14.06
C ASN A 108 3.21 -27.21 15.41
N SER A 109 2.71 -28.12 16.25
CA SER A 109 1.99 -27.79 17.48
C SER A 109 2.79 -26.94 18.49
N GLN A 110 4.13 -26.97 18.45
CA GLN A 110 4.95 -26.11 19.30
C GLN A 110 5.06 -24.68 18.75
N VAL A 111 5.21 -24.52 17.43
CA VAL A 111 5.26 -23.20 16.78
C VAL A 111 3.87 -22.58 16.80
N ASP A 112 2.83 -23.36 16.53
CA ASP A 112 1.43 -22.92 16.60
C ASP A 112 1.09 -22.48 18.03
N SER A 113 1.47 -23.25 19.06
CA SER A 113 1.22 -22.87 20.46
C SER A 113 2.06 -21.67 20.93
N PHE A 114 3.30 -21.52 20.45
CA PHE A 114 4.15 -20.38 20.77
C PHE A 114 3.62 -19.08 20.12
N MET A 115 3.22 -19.17 18.85
CA MET A 115 2.58 -18.08 18.12
C MET A 115 1.25 -17.74 18.78
N GLU A 116 0.36 -18.70 19.09
CA GLU A 116 -0.92 -18.45 19.77
C GLU A 116 -0.78 -17.74 21.14
N GLN A 117 0.33 -17.93 21.87
CA GLN A 117 0.57 -17.25 23.14
C GLN A 117 1.14 -15.83 22.99
N MET A 118 1.85 -15.54 21.89
CA MET A 118 2.43 -14.21 21.61
C MET A 118 1.58 -13.35 20.66
N MET A 119 0.75 -13.98 19.83
CA MET A 119 -0.02 -13.35 18.75
C MET A 119 -1.19 -12.46 19.19
N PRO A 120 -1.94 -12.68 20.29
CA PRO A 120 -3.13 -11.88 20.57
C PRO A 120 -2.83 -10.38 20.66
N GLY A 121 -1.69 -9.99 21.25
CA GLY A 121 -1.27 -8.58 21.31
C GLY A 121 -0.55 -8.08 20.06
N MET A 122 0.05 -8.98 19.25
CA MET A 122 0.79 -8.61 18.04
C MET A 122 -0.12 -8.52 16.81
N GLU A 123 -1.13 -9.37 16.69
CA GLU A 123 -2.13 -9.33 15.62
C GLU A 123 -2.95 -8.05 15.73
N ASP A 124 -3.43 -7.71 16.93
CA ASP A 124 -4.14 -6.45 17.17
C ASP A 124 -3.23 -5.24 16.85
N MET A 125 -1.97 -5.25 17.27
CA MET A 125 -1.01 -4.18 16.98
C MET A 125 -0.68 -4.05 15.48
N LEU A 126 -0.56 -5.17 14.76
CA LEU A 126 -0.33 -5.18 13.31
C LEU A 126 -1.56 -4.72 12.55
N VAL A 127 -2.76 -5.15 12.96
CA VAL A 127 -4.03 -4.67 12.40
C VAL A 127 -4.19 -3.18 12.65
N GLU A 128 -3.89 -2.69 13.85
CA GLU A 128 -3.91 -1.26 14.20
C GLU A 128 -2.89 -0.47 13.36
N ALA A 129 -1.65 -0.96 13.21
CA ALA A 129 -0.62 -0.30 12.40
C ALA A 129 -1.01 -0.25 10.91
N HIS A 130 -1.54 -1.36 10.38
CA HIS A 130 -2.08 -1.41 9.03
C HIS A 130 -3.28 -0.48 8.86
N TYR A 131 -4.17 -0.40 9.85
CA TYR A 131 -5.33 0.47 9.83
C TYR A 131 -4.89 1.94 9.81
N ALA A 132 -3.99 2.32 10.72
CA ALA A 132 -3.43 3.67 10.78
C ALA A 132 -2.74 4.06 9.47
N THR A 133 -1.95 3.16 8.90
CA THR A 133 -1.27 3.39 7.60
C THR A 133 -2.29 3.54 6.47
N THR A 134 -3.33 2.70 6.45
CA THR A 134 -4.41 2.76 5.46
C THR A 134 -5.15 4.09 5.54
N MET A 135 -5.49 4.55 6.75
CA MET A 135 -6.20 5.81 6.94
C MET A 135 -5.35 7.02 6.57
N ASN A 136 -4.04 6.99 6.87
CA ASN A 136 -3.12 8.04 6.45
C ASN A 136 -3.03 8.13 4.91
N ILE A 137 -2.85 7.00 4.22
CA ILE A 137 -2.81 6.96 2.75
C ILE A 137 -4.14 7.43 2.17
N LEU A 138 -5.27 6.96 2.69
CA LEU A 138 -6.60 7.33 2.23
C LEU A 138 -6.88 8.82 2.42
N SER A 139 -6.49 9.39 3.56
CA SER A 139 -6.64 10.82 3.85
C SER A 139 -5.86 11.67 2.85
N ILE A 140 -4.55 11.39 2.66
CA ILE A 140 -3.71 12.14 1.70
C ILE A 140 -4.24 11.98 0.26
N CYS A 141 -4.66 10.76 -0.11
CA CYS A 141 -5.25 10.49 -1.42
C CYS A 141 -6.55 11.28 -1.64
N ALA A 142 -7.43 11.29 -0.65
CA ALA A 142 -8.72 11.98 -0.72
C ALA A 142 -8.52 13.49 -0.90
N GLU A 143 -7.65 14.12 -0.10
CA GLU A 143 -7.34 15.54 -0.20
C GLU A 143 -6.78 15.91 -1.57
N ASN A 144 -5.80 15.13 -2.06
CA ASN A 144 -5.18 15.40 -3.35
C ASN A 144 -6.14 15.16 -4.52
N TYR A 145 -7.02 14.16 -4.43
CA TYR A 145 -7.99 13.88 -5.46
C TYR A 145 -9.11 14.93 -5.49
N GLU A 146 -9.61 15.34 -4.33
CA GLU A 146 -10.54 16.46 -4.22
C GLU A 146 -9.97 17.75 -4.83
N LYS A 147 -8.70 18.04 -4.52
CA LYS A 147 -8.00 19.19 -5.09
C LYS A 147 -7.91 19.09 -6.61
N LEU A 148 -7.53 17.92 -7.15
CA LEU A 148 -7.48 17.68 -8.58
C LEU A 148 -8.85 17.89 -9.24
N LEU A 149 -9.94 17.38 -8.64
CA LEU A 149 -11.29 17.56 -9.15
C LEU A 149 -11.70 19.03 -9.16
N THR A 150 -11.40 19.75 -8.08
CA THR A 150 -11.72 21.19 -7.94
C THR A 150 -10.92 22.04 -8.92
N GLU A 151 -9.64 21.74 -9.12
CA GLU A 151 -8.76 22.40 -10.11
C GLU A 151 -9.28 22.20 -11.56
N ASN A 152 -10.08 21.16 -11.80
CA ASN A 152 -10.71 20.86 -13.09
C ASN A 152 -12.20 21.21 -13.15
N ASP A 153 -12.70 22.07 -12.25
CA ASP A 153 -14.10 22.50 -12.16
C ASP A 153 -15.13 21.37 -11.94
N ARG A 154 -14.70 20.19 -11.46
CA ARG A 154 -15.53 19.01 -11.17
C ARG A 154 -16.00 18.96 -9.71
N LYS A 155 -16.63 20.06 -9.25
CA LYS A 155 -17.03 20.24 -7.84
C LYS A 155 -18.07 19.23 -7.34
N ASP A 156 -18.98 18.79 -8.21
CA ASP A 156 -19.99 17.79 -7.86
C ASP A 156 -19.35 16.42 -7.57
N GLU A 157 -18.33 16.06 -8.35
CA GLU A 157 -17.56 14.83 -8.13
C GLU A 157 -16.69 14.92 -6.86
N ALA A 158 -16.14 16.10 -6.56
CA ALA A 158 -15.42 16.34 -5.31
C ALA A 158 -16.34 16.18 -4.09
N ALA A 159 -17.58 16.67 -4.17
CA ALA A 159 -18.58 16.48 -3.12
C ALA A 159 -18.99 15.00 -2.98
N ALA A 160 -19.20 14.29 -4.10
CA ALA A 160 -19.50 12.87 -4.10
C ALA A 160 -18.36 12.03 -3.48
N LEU A 161 -17.11 12.36 -3.78
CA LEU A 161 -15.93 11.72 -3.18
C LEU A 161 -15.91 11.87 -1.65
N LYS A 162 -16.18 13.08 -1.13
CA LYS A 162 -16.27 13.31 0.32
C LYS A 162 -17.34 12.46 0.97
N GLU A 163 -18.52 12.40 0.38
CA GLU A 163 -19.62 11.62 0.93
C GLU A 163 -19.29 10.11 0.89
N GLN A 164 -18.69 9.63 -0.21
CA GLN A 164 -18.23 8.25 -0.33
C GLN A 164 -17.23 7.87 0.78
N LEU A 165 -16.28 8.76 1.08
CA LEU A 165 -15.20 8.49 2.04
C LEU A 165 -15.54 8.87 3.48
N ARG A 166 -16.74 9.42 3.72
CA ARG A 166 -17.16 9.94 5.02
C ARG A 166 -17.09 8.90 6.13
N SER A 167 -17.50 7.66 5.88
CA SER A 167 -17.46 6.58 6.88
C SER A 167 -16.05 6.10 7.23
N TYR A 168 -15.06 6.43 6.41
CA TYR A 168 -13.67 6.00 6.59
C TYR A 168 -12.81 7.10 7.23
N LEU A 169 -13.17 8.38 7.06
CA LEU A 169 -12.38 9.54 7.48
C LEU A 169 -13.05 10.40 8.57
N ALA A 170 -14.18 9.96 9.13
CA ALA A 170 -14.90 10.64 10.22
C ALA A 170 -14.37 10.23 11.60
#